data_AF-A0A8D8Z219-F1
#
_entry.id   AF-A0A8D8Z219-F1
#
_cell.length_a   1.000
_cell.length_b   1.000
_cell.length_c   1.000
_cell.angle_alpha   90.00
_cell.angle_beta   90.00
_cell.angle_gamma   90.00
#
_symmetry.space_group_name_H-M   'P 1'
#
loop_
_entity.id
_entity.type
_entity.pdbx_description
1 polymer ?
#
loop_
_entity_poly.entity_id
_entity_poly.type
_entity_poly.pdbx_seq_one_letter_code
_entity_poly.pdbx_strand_id
1 'polypeptide(L)'
;MRRLERHLERKAWVASFGRPKMTPQSLLASQTGLSPYLRFGCLSTRLFYHDLNKLYKRIKKAAPPLSLHGQLLWREFFYCAATRNPNFDRMAGNPICVQVPWDTNIEALAKWANAQTGFPWIDAIMTQLREEGWIHHLARHAVACFLTRGDLWVSWEEGMKVE
;
A
#
# COMPACT_ATOMS: atom_id res chain seq x y z
N MET A 1 14.39 3.22 14.46
CA MET A 1 15.58 2.47 14.01
C MET A 1 15.43 0.95 14.14
N ARG A 2 15.10 0.38 15.30
CA ARG A 2 14.95 -1.08 15.53
C ARG A 2 14.15 -1.88 14.47
N ARG A 3 13.04 -1.32 13.96
CA ARG A 3 12.19 -1.98 12.95
C ARG A 3 12.83 -2.01 11.56
N LEU A 4 13.63 -0.99 11.22
CA LEU A 4 14.44 -0.97 10.00
C LEU A 4 15.56 -2.01 10.09
N GLU A 5 16.28 -2.07 11.21
CA GLU A 5 17.34 -3.06 11.43
C GLU A 5 16.81 -4.48 11.26
N ARG A 6 15.69 -4.82 11.92
CA ARG A 6 15.04 -6.13 11.75
C ARG A 6 14.59 -6.39 10.31
N HIS A 7 14.14 -5.37 9.58
CA HIS A 7 13.79 -5.49 8.17
C HIS A 7 15.03 -5.84 7.31
N LEU A 8 16.15 -5.15 7.54
CA LEU A 8 17.42 -5.36 6.84
C LEU A 8 18.13 -6.67 7.24
N GLU A 9 17.94 -7.14 8.48
CA GLU A 9 18.47 -8.41 9.00
C GLU A 9 17.86 -9.63 8.35
N ARG A 10 16.70 -9.49 7.68
CA ARG A 10 16.13 -10.53 6.81
C ARG A 10 16.95 -10.64 5.52
N LYS A 11 18.24 -10.97 5.66
CA LYS A 11 19.24 -11.14 4.60
C LYS A 11 18.74 -12.09 3.50
N ALA A 12 17.92 -13.07 3.86
CA ALA A 12 17.28 -13.99 2.93
C ALA A 12 16.44 -13.26 1.87
N TRP A 13 15.68 -12.21 2.23
CA TRP A 13 14.84 -11.46 1.28
C TRP A 13 15.68 -10.68 0.26
N VAL A 14 16.75 -10.02 0.72
CA VAL A 14 17.70 -9.33 -0.17
C VAL A 14 18.50 -10.33 -1.02
N ALA A 15 18.82 -11.49 -0.45
CA ALA A 15 19.51 -12.58 -1.14
C ALA A 15 18.63 -13.26 -2.19
N SER A 16 17.32 -13.36 -1.96
CA SER A 16 16.34 -14.02 -2.83
C SER A 16 15.54 -13.03 -3.67
N PHE A 17 16.02 -11.78 -3.83
CA PHE A 17 15.22 -10.69 -4.39
C PHE A 17 14.57 -11.11 -5.73
N GLY A 18 13.26 -11.27 -5.68
CA GLY A 18 12.38 -11.76 -6.73
C GLY A 18 10.95 -11.31 -6.41
N ARG A 19 10.00 -11.49 -7.35
CA ARG A 19 8.61 -11.06 -7.14
C ARG A 19 8.08 -11.67 -5.82
N PRO A 20 7.54 -10.87 -4.89
CA PRO A 20 6.96 -11.41 -3.67
C PRO A 20 5.86 -12.41 -4.03
N LYS A 21 5.95 -13.64 -3.54
CA LYS A 21 4.83 -14.58 -3.56
C LYS A 21 3.98 -14.31 -2.34
N MET A 22 2.68 -14.13 -2.53
CA MET A 22 1.74 -13.98 -1.42
C MET A 22 1.69 -15.29 -0.63
N THR A 23 1.90 -15.19 0.67
CA THR A 23 1.68 -16.28 1.62
C THR A 23 0.59 -15.85 2.62
N PRO A 24 -0.05 -16.78 3.35
CA PRO A 24 -1.00 -16.41 4.41
C PRO A 24 -0.40 -15.42 5.43
N GLN A 25 0.88 -15.59 5.81
CA GLN A 25 1.61 -14.62 6.65
C GLN A 25 1.73 -13.21 6.06
N SER A 26 1.59 -13.05 4.75
CA SER A 26 1.68 -11.75 4.09
C SER A 26 0.46 -10.87 4.39
N LEU A 27 -0.66 -11.47 4.81
CA LEU A 27 -1.90 -10.77 5.14
C LEU A 27 -1.88 -10.14 6.53
N LEU A 28 -1.11 -10.72 7.45
CA LEU A 28 -0.90 -10.16 8.78
C LEU A 28 -0.04 -8.90 8.71
N ALA A 29 -0.24 -7.99 9.67
CA ALA A 29 0.62 -6.83 9.82
C ALA A 29 2.09 -7.25 9.86
N SER A 30 2.87 -6.80 8.86
CA SER A 30 4.28 -7.14 8.81
C SER A 30 4.96 -6.58 10.06
N GLN A 31 5.59 -7.46 10.84
CA GLN A 31 6.45 -7.04 11.95
C GLN A 31 7.60 -6.13 11.48
N THR A 32 7.89 -6.13 10.18
CA THR A 32 8.89 -5.30 9.50
C THR A 32 8.27 -4.23 8.58
N GLY A 33 6.97 -3.95 8.69
CA GLY A 33 6.28 -2.94 7.90
C GLY A 33 6.81 -1.53 8.20
N LEU A 34 7.27 -0.83 7.17
CA LEU A 34 7.89 0.49 7.29
C LEU A 34 7.00 1.64 6.79
N SER A 35 5.86 1.34 6.16
CA SER A 35 5.02 2.37 5.52
C SER A 35 4.53 3.47 6.48
N PRO A 36 4.10 3.20 7.73
CA PRO A 36 3.70 4.28 8.65
C PRO A 36 4.89 5.17 9.03
N TYR A 37 6.06 4.57 9.27
CA TYR A 37 7.28 5.32 9.63
C TYR A 37 7.76 6.22 8.50
N LEU A 38 7.63 5.77 7.25
CA LEU A 38 7.92 6.59 6.06
C LEU A 38 6.87 7.70 5.87
N ARG A 39 5.60 7.45 6.20
CA ARG A 39 4.50 8.44 6.09
C ARG A 39 4.64 9.59 7.09
N PHE A 40 5.05 9.29 8.32
CA PHE A 40 5.23 10.28 9.39
C PHE A 40 6.65 10.86 9.47
N GLY A 41 7.57 10.46 8.60
CA GLY A 41 8.95 10.94 8.62
C GLY A 41 9.81 10.36 9.76
N CYS A 42 9.28 9.44 10.57
CA CYS A 42 10.03 8.71 11.60
C CYS A 42 11.18 7.87 11.02
N LEU A 43 11.10 7.54 9.72
CA LEU A 43 12.18 6.94 8.95
C LEU A 43 12.43 7.78 7.70
N SER A 44 13.69 8.18 7.49
CA SER A 44 14.11 8.83 6.25
C SER A 44 14.09 7.85 5.08
N THR A 45 13.35 8.18 4.02
CA THR A 45 13.33 7.43 2.76
C THR A 45 14.73 7.33 2.14
N ARG A 46 15.52 8.43 2.23
CA ARG A 46 16.89 8.48 1.69
C ARG A 46 17.82 7.54 2.46
N LEU A 47 17.70 7.52 3.78
CA LEU A 47 18.46 6.60 4.63
C LEU A 47 18.15 5.15 4.25
N PHE A 48 16.85 4.81 4.15
CA PHE A 48 16.45 3.46 3.79
C PHE A 48 16.96 3.05 2.40
N TYR A 49 16.90 3.94 1.42
CA TYR A 49 17.48 3.73 0.09
C TYR A 49 18.98 3.42 0.15
N HIS A 50 19.77 4.23 0.86
CA HIS A 50 21.21 4.02 0.96
C HIS A 50 21.58 2.75 1.73
N ASP A 51 20.85 2.42 2.80
CA ASP A 51 21.10 1.22 3.59
C ASP A 51 20.77 -0.07 2.82
N LEU A 52 19.67 -0.07 2.05
CA LEU A 52 19.36 -1.16 1.12
C LEU A 52 20.47 -1.35 0.08
N ASN A 53 20.95 -0.27 -0.52
CA ASN A 53 22.06 -0.31 -1.48
C ASN A 53 23.33 -0.92 -0.87
N LYS A 54 23.72 -0.47 0.32
CA LYS A 54 24.91 -0.98 1.03
C LYS A 54 24.75 -2.47 1.35
N LEU A 55 23.57 -2.87 1.84
CA LEU A 55 23.27 -4.26 2.18
C LEU A 55 23.34 -5.18 0.95
N TYR A 56 22.74 -4.76 -0.17
CA TYR A 56 22.75 -5.53 -1.41
C TYR A 56 24.17 -5.72 -1.93
N LYS A 57 24.96 -4.64 -2.03
CA LYS A 57 26.36 -4.70 -2.47
C LYS A 57 27.18 -5.65 -1.59
N ARG A 58 26.96 -5.63 -0.27
CA ARG A 58 27.65 -6.54 0.66
C ARG A 58 27.29 -8.01 0.44
N ILE A 59 26.03 -8.33 0.18
CA ILE A 59 25.56 -9.72 0.03
C ILE A 59 25.86 -10.26 -1.38
N LYS A 60 25.52 -9.50 -2.42
CA LYS A 60 25.59 -9.94 -3.83
C LYS A 60 26.90 -9.58 -4.52
N LYS A 61 27.73 -8.72 -3.91
CA LYS A 61 28.98 -8.21 -4.51
C LYS A 61 28.78 -7.62 -5.91
N ALA A 62 27.59 -7.06 -6.16
CA ALA A 62 27.17 -6.54 -7.46
C ALA A 62 26.41 -5.21 -7.30
N ALA A 63 26.26 -4.49 -8.40
CA ALA A 63 25.42 -3.31 -8.45
C ALA A 63 23.94 -3.70 -8.23
N PRO A 64 23.20 -2.96 -7.39
CA PRO A 64 21.80 -3.25 -7.13
C PRO A 64 20.93 -2.95 -8.35
N PRO A 65 20.02 -3.86 -8.75
CA PRO A 65 19.05 -3.57 -9.81
C PRO A 65 18.04 -2.53 -9.34
N LEU A 66 17.44 -1.80 -10.29
CA LEU A 66 16.42 -0.78 -9.98
C LEU A 66 15.23 -1.36 -9.20
N SER A 67 14.86 -2.61 -9.53
CA SER A 67 13.76 -3.34 -8.89
C SER A 67 13.93 -3.46 -7.37
N LEU A 68 15.15 -3.48 -6.84
CA LEU A 68 15.43 -3.47 -5.40
C LEU A 68 14.73 -2.31 -4.68
N HIS A 69 14.66 -1.16 -5.35
CA HIS A 69 14.07 0.06 -4.82
C HIS A 69 12.63 0.27 -5.30
N GLY A 70 12.03 -0.71 -6.00
CA GLY A 70 10.75 -0.53 -6.69
C GLY A 70 9.64 0.05 -5.81
N GLN A 71 9.53 -0.38 -4.55
CA GLN A 71 8.52 0.15 -3.62
C GLN A 71 8.79 1.62 -3.23
N LEU A 72 10.06 2.01 -3.08
CA LEU A 72 10.43 3.40 -2.84
C LEU A 72 10.19 4.26 -4.08
N LEU A 73 10.49 3.73 -5.26
CA LEU A 73 10.25 4.41 -6.52
C LEU A 73 8.75 4.61 -6.79
N TRP A 74 7.91 3.65 -6.42
CA TRP A 74 6.45 3.83 -6.45
C TRP A 74 5.98 4.95 -5.53
N ARG A 75 6.56 5.08 -4.33
CA ARG A 75 6.30 6.23 -3.45
C ARG A 75 6.68 7.54 -4.14
N GLU A 76 7.90 7.65 -4.67
CA GLU A 76 8.35 8.88 -5.35
C GLU A 76 7.51 9.19 -6.59
N PHE A 77 7.09 8.19 -7.35
CA PHE A 77 6.21 8.34 -8.50
C PHE A 77 4.90 9.04 -8.13
N PHE A 78 4.21 8.57 -7.09
CA PHE A 78 2.96 9.19 -6.64
C PHE A 78 3.16 10.58 -6.05
N TYR A 79 4.26 10.82 -5.32
CA TYR A 79 4.61 12.17 -4.84
C TYR A 79 4.81 13.13 -6.01
N CYS A 80 5.60 12.74 -7.02
CA CYS A 80 5.85 13.57 -8.21
C CYS A 80 4.57 13.83 -9.01
N ALA A 81 3.73 12.81 -9.20
CA ALA A 81 2.46 12.93 -9.91
C ALA A 81 1.48 13.86 -9.19
N ALA A 82 1.43 13.81 -7.85
CA ALA A 82 0.55 14.67 -7.06
C ALA A 82 1.06 16.12 -6.94
N THR A 83 2.38 16.35 -6.95
CA THR A 83 2.98 17.67 -6.64
C THR A 83 2.45 18.82 -7.50
N ARG A 84 2.12 18.57 -8.77
CA ARG A 84 1.61 19.60 -9.71
C ARG A 84 0.14 19.40 -10.07
N ASN A 85 -0.58 18.57 -9.32
CA ASN A 85 -1.99 18.29 -9.54
C ASN A 85 -2.78 18.55 -8.25
N PRO A 86 -3.37 19.75 -8.06
CA PRO A 86 -4.14 20.06 -6.85
C PRO A 86 -5.42 19.22 -6.72
N ASN A 87 -5.88 18.60 -7.80
CA ASN A 87 -7.06 17.75 -7.83
C ASN A 87 -6.68 16.26 -7.82
N PHE A 88 -5.46 15.89 -7.44
CA PHE A 88 -5.00 14.49 -7.47
C PHE A 88 -5.85 13.55 -6.59
N ASP A 89 -6.52 14.10 -5.58
CA ASP A 89 -7.36 13.43 -4.59
C ASP A 89 -8.86 13.44 -4.92
N ARG A 90 -9.25 13.85 -6.13
CA ARG A 90 -10.65 13.86 -6.57
C ARG A 90 -10.77 13.50 -8.04
N MET A 91 -11.97 13.12 -8.47
CA MET A 91 -12.27 12.78 -9.85
C MET A 91 -12.53 14.05 -10.66
N ALA A 92 -13.43 14.91 -10.16
CA ALA A 92 -13.82 16.13 -10.84
C ALA A 92 -12.64 17.10 -11.00
N GLY A 93 -12.34 17.48 -12.25
CA GLY A 93 -11.25 18.42 -12.55
C GLY A 93 -9.83 17.83 -12.45
N ASN A 94 -9.70 16.51 -12.28
CA ASN A 94 -8.40 15.84 -12.27
C ASN A 94 -8.00 15.40 -13.70
N PRO A 95 -6.93 15.97 -14.28
CA PRO A 95 -6.59 15.75 -15.70
C PRO A 95 -6.16 14.32 -16.04
N ILE A 96 -5.82 13.51 -15.04
CA ILE A 96 -5.40 12.10 -15.23
C ILE A 96 -6.44 11.10 -14.74
N CYS A 97 -7.56 11.56 -14.18
CA CYS A 97 -8.61 10.70 -13.64
C CYS A 97 -9.73 10.52 -14.68
N VAL A 98 -10.07 9.26 -14.95
CA VAL A 98 -11.22 8.92 -15.79
C VAL A 98 -12.50 9.34 -15.08
N GLN A 99 -13.37 10.07 -15.79
CA GLN A 99 -14.67 10.45 -15.28
C GLN A 99 -15.62 9.26 -15.38
N VAL A 100 -16.03 8.72 -14.23
CA VAL A 100 -16.92 7.57 -14.14
C VAL A 100 -18.17 7.99 -13.37
N PRO A 101 -19.38 7.69 -13.88
CA PRO A 101 -20.61 7.95 -13.15
C PRO A 101 -20.78 6.90 -12.04
N TRP A 102 -20.07 7.10 -10.92
CA TRP A 102 -20.20 6.27 -9.73
C TRP A 102 -21.56 6.46 -9.06
N ASP A 103 -22.06 5.41 -8.43
CA ASP A 103 -23.33 5.45 -7.71
C ASP A 103 -23.16 6.04 -6.30
N THR A 104 -24.24 6.65 -5.81
CA THR A 104 -24.36 7.02 -4.40
C THR A 104 -25.15 5.93 -3.68
N ASN A 105 -24.44 5.01 -3.01
CA ASN A 105 -25.05 3.95 -2.22
C ASN A 105 -24.51 3.97 -0.78
N ILE A 106 -25.17 4.77 0.08
CA ILE A 106 -24.76 5.00 1.46
C ILE A 106 -24.82 3.70 2.28
N GLU A 107 -25.81 2.84 2.02
CA GLU A 107 -25.96 1.57 2.74
C GLU A 107 -24.82 0.59 2.40
N ALA A 108 -24.51 0.42 1.10
CA ALA A 108 -23.42 -0.44 0.67
C ALA A 108 -22.06 0.07 1.17
N LEU A 109 -21.85 1.39 1.13
CA LEU A 109 -20.65 2.02 1.68
C LEU A 109 -20.52 1.76 3.19
N ALA A 110 -21.61 1.91 3.95
CA ALA A 110 -21.61 1.64 5.39
C ALA A 110 -21.32 0.17 5.71
N LYS A 111 -21.91 -0.77 4.95
CA LYS A 111 -21.63 -2.21 5.08
C LYS A 111 -20.16 -2.52 4.77
N TRP A 112 -19.62 -1.96 3.70
CA TRP A 112 -18.21 -2.13 3.35
C TRP A 112 -17.27 -1.55 4.40
N ALA A 113 -17.51 -0.31 4.83
CA ALA A 113 -16.71 0.35 5.85
C ALA A 113 -16.72 -0.45 7.17
N ASN A 114 -17.87 -0.99 7.56
CA ASN A 114 -18.08 -1.72 8.82
C ASN A 114 -17.83 -3.23 8.76
N ALA A 115 -17.22 -3.75 7.71
CA ALA A 115 -16.95 -5.19 7.57
C ALA A 115 -18.22 -6.06 7.68
N GLN A 116 -19.30 -5.60 7.06
CA GLN A 116 -20.63 -6.22 7.05
C GLN A 116 -21.14 -6.43 5.61
N THR A 117 -20.23 -6.70 4.68
CA THR A 117 -20.56 -6.96 3.27
C THR A 117 -21.21 -8.33 3.09
N GLY A 118 -20.98 -9.26 4.02
CA GLY A 118 -21.38 -10.66 3.90
C GLY A 118 -20.39 -11.50 3.09
N PHE A 119 -19.28 -10.91 2.63
CA PHE A 119 -18.18 -11.61 1.99
C PHE A 119 -17.04 -11.80 3.00
N PRO A 120 -16.84 -13.01 3.57
CA PRO A 120 -15.92 -13.20 4.69
C PRO A 120 -14.49 -12.71 4.44
N TRP A 121 -14.02 -12.79 3.19
CA TRP A 121 -12.71 -12.30 2.79
C TRP A 121 -12.59 -10.76 2.87
N ILE A 122 -13.60 -10.05 2.37
CA ILE A 122 -13.65 -8.58 2.41
C ILE A 122 -13.83 -8.10 3.84
N ASP A 123 -14.75 -8.72 4.57
CA ASP A 123 -15.05 -8.39 5.96
C ASP A 123 -13.82 -8.60 6.85
N ALA A 124 -13.09 -9.71 6.70
CA ALA A 124 -11.86 -9.94 7.47
C ALA A 124 -10.78 -8.85 7.21
N ILE A 125 -10.63 -8.40 5.97
CA ILE A 125 -9.67 -7.35 5.63
C ILE A 125 -10.09 -6.01 6.23
N MET A 126 -11.38 -5.65 6.12
CA MET A 126 -11.90 -4.39 6.65
C MET A 126 -11.87 -4.37 8.19
N THR A 127 -12.10 -5.50 8.84
CA THR A 127 -11.88 -5.67 10.30
C THR A 127 -10.43 -5.43 10.65
N GLN A 128 -9.48 -6.07 9.94
CA GLN A 128 -8.05 -5.87 10.20
C GLN A 128 -7.61 -4.41 10.01
N LEU A 129 -8.13 -3.74 8.97
CA LEU A 129 -7.84 -2.32 8.74
C LEU A 129 -8.27 -1.47 9.94
N ARG A 130 -9.49 -1.69 10.44
CA ARG A 130 -10.05 -0.96 11.58
C ARG A 130 -9.32 -1.24 12.89
N GLU A 131 -8.96 -2.50 13.15
CA GLU A 131 -8.35 -2.90 14.42
C GLU A 131 -6.84 -2.60 14.46
N GLU A 132 -6.12 -2.73 13.34
CA GLU A 132 -4.66 -2.65 13.30
C GLU A 132 -4.12 -1.40 12.57
N GLY A 133 -4.96 -0.70 11.80
CA GLY A 133 -4.56 0.46 10.99
C GLY A 133 -3.63 0.14 9.81
N TRP A 134 -3.44 -1.15 9.50
CA TRP A 134 -2.60 -1.57 8.37
C TRP A 134 -3.07 -2.89 7.78
N ILE A 135 -3.24 -2.90 6.46
CA ILE A 135 -3.45 -4.11 5.67
C ILE A 135 -2.44 -4.19 4.53
N HIS A 136 -2.13 -5.42 4.12
CA HIS A 136 -1.22 -5.72 3.03
C HIS A 136 -1.68 -5.13 1.70
N HIS A 137 -0.74 -4.81 0.79
CA HIS A 137 -1.09 -4.16 -0.48
C HIS A 137 -2.12 -4.96 -1.30
N LEU A 138 -2.02 -6.29 -1.39
CA LEU A 138 -3.03 -7.10 -2.08
C LEU A 138 -4.39 -7.11 -1.39
N ALA A 139 -4.43 -6.99 -0.06
CA ALA A 139 -5.68 -6.85 0.68
C ALA A 139 -6.35 -5.50 0.37
N ARG A 140 -5.57 -4.41 0.26
CA ARG A 140 -6.05 -3.10 -0.22
C ARG A 140 -6.64 -3.19 -1.63
N HIS A 141 -5.96 -3.92 -2.53
CA HIS A 141 -6.47 -4.14 -3.88
C HIS A 141 -7.82 -4.86 -3.88
N ALA A 142 -7.98 -5.89 -3.04
CA ALA A 142 -9.23 -6.64 -2.95
C ALA A 142 -10.39 -5.74 -2.52
N VAL A 143 -10.26 -5.04 -1.38
CA VAL A 143 -11.34 -4.20 -0.84
C VAL A 143 -11.62 -2.96 -1.68
N ALA A 144 -10.59 -2.35 -2.30
CA ALA A 144 -10.77 -1.22 -3.19
C ALA A 144 -11.43 -1.62 -4.52
N CYS A 145 -11.08 -2.78 -5.07
CA CYS A 145 -11.74 -3.31 -6.27
C CYS A 145 -13.20 -3.63 -5.96
N PHE A 146 -13.47 -4.31 -4.85
CA PHE A 146 -14.82 -4.65 -4.42
C PHE A 146 -15.72 -3.42 -4.28
N LEU A 147 -15.23 -2.36 -3.61
CA LEU A 147 -15.97 -1.11 -3.45
C LEU A 147 -16.26 -0.40 -4.78
N THR A 148 -15.30 -0.40 -5.70
CA THR A 148 -15.35 0.41 -6.91
C THR A 148 -15.84 -0.40 -8.11
N ARG A 149 -14.96 -0.70 -9.06
CA ARG A 149 -15.28 -1.31 -10.35
C ARG A 149 -15.57 -2.82 -10.30
N GLY A 150 -15.42 -3.45 -9.15
CA GLY A 150 -15.61 -4.88 -8.96
C GLY A 150 -17.06 -5.22 -8.71
N ASP A 151 -17.66 -4.62 -7.68
CA ASP A 151 -18.94 -5.07 -7.14
C ASP A 151 -19.89 -3.91 -6.79
N LEU A 152 -19.50 -3.00 -5.89
CA LEU A 152 -20.44 -2.02 -5.32
C LEU A 152 -20.65 -0.76 -6.17
N TRP A 153 -19.80 -0.50 -7.17
CA TRP A 153 -19.85 0.68 -8.04
C TRP A 153 -19.88 2.03 -7.30
N VAL A 154 -19.27 2.08 -6.11
CA VAL A 154 -19.14 3.30 -5.30
C VAL A 154 -17.83 4.02 -5.65
N SER A 155 -17.84 5.35 -5.57
CA SER A 155 -16.67 6.18 -5.87
C SER A 155 -15.46 5.82 -5.02
N TRP A 156 -14.29 5.76 -5.65
CA TRP A 156 -13.00 5.59 -4.97
C TRP A 156 -12.70 6.74 -4.00
N GLU A 157 -13.30 7.91 -4.19
CA GLU A 157 -13.20 9.04 -3.27
C GLU A 157 -13.79 8.72 -1.89
N GLU A 158 -14.85 7.90 -1.83
CA GLU A 158 -15.43 7.46 -0.56
C GLU A 158 -14.53 6.43 0.13
N GLY A 159 -13.99 5.49 -0.63
CA GLY A 159 -13.04 4.50 -0.10
C GLY A 159 -11.76 5.12 0.47
N MET A 160 -11.32 6.27 -0.08
CA MET A 160 -10.16 7.01 0.41
C MET A 160 -10.41 7.72 1.76
N LYS A 161 -11.66 8.04 2.09
CA LYS A 161 -12.04 8.70 3.36
C LYS A 161 -12.16 7.72 4.52
N VAL A 162 -12.24 6.42 4.24
CA VAL A 162 -12.37 5.38 5.27
C VAL A 162 -10.98 5.03 5.79
N GLU A 163 -10.75 5.32 7.07
CA GLU A 163 -9.52 5.02 7.81
C GLU A 163 -9.65 3.77 8.69
#